data_AF-A0A1V4R5R8-F1
#
_entry.id   AF-A0A1V4R5R8-F1
#
_cell.length_a   1.000
_cell.length_b   1.000
_cell.length_c   1.000
_cell.angle_alpha   90.00
_cell.angle_beta   90.00
_cell.angle_gamma   90.00
#
_symmetry.space_group_name_H-M   'P 1'
#
loop_
_entity.id
_entity.type
_entity.pdbx_description
1 polymer ?
#
loop_
_entity_poly.entity_id
_entity_poly.type
_entity_poly.pdbx_seq_one_letter_code
_entity_poly.pdbx_strand_id
1 'polypeptide(L)'
;MLDIDPMLLLISAVVFLMLLTILNKILFKPLSYHMQIRDEEIQSQLKILKNNDQKVELIKKEANDMLFEAKMKSKSIRDVAIEKANKKANKLISSAKADENSRYEVFLSTLEVQMQKLHYSLKDERENDLKQINQKVTSI
;
A
#
# COMPACT_ATOMS: atom_id res chain seq x y z
N MET A 1 69.13 -73.45 11.97
CA MET A 1 67.95 -73.22 12.81
C MET A 1 68.10 -71.82 13.38
N LEU A 2 67.09 -70.95 13.28
CA LEU A 2 67.21 -69.64 13.94
C LEU A 2 67.29 -69.92 15.45
N ASP A 3 68.44 -69.62 16.06
CA ASP A 3 68.52 -69.43 17.51
C ASP A 3 67.77 -68.14 17.83
N ILE A 4 66.43 -68.26 17.91
CA ILE A 4 65.58 -67.15 18.33
C ILE A 4 65.84 -66.97 19.82
N ASP A 5 66.64 -65.97 20.16
CA ASP A 5 66.83 -65.54 21.54
C ASP A 5 65.48 -65.00 22.07
N PRO A 6 64.83 -65.69 23.03
CA PRO A 6 63.56 -65.26 23.60
C PRO A 6 63.66 -63.88 24.27
N MET A 7 64.86 -63.52 24.73
CA MET A 7 65.14 -62.21 25.34
C MET A 7 65.07 -61.08 24.29
N LEU A 8 65.66 -61.31 23.12
CA LEU A 8 65.65 -60.35 22.02
C LEU A 8 64.22 -60.18 21.45
N LEU A 9 63.45 -61.26 21.40
CA LEU A 9 62.04 -61.22 21.01
C LEU A 9 61.22 -60.39 22.00
N LEU A 10 61.44 -60.57 23.31
CA LEU A 10 60.73 -59.81 24.34
C LEU A 10 61.07 -58.32 24.30
N ILE A 11 62.34 -57.96 24.12
CA ILE A 11 62.77 -56.56 23.99
C ILE A 11 62.17 -55.91 22.72
N SER A 12 62.22 -56.60 21.57
CA SER A 12 61.65 -56.08 20.33
C SER A 12 60.12 -55.93 20.41
N ALA A 13 59.42 -56.82 21.09
CA ALA A 13 57.99 -56.69 21.36
C ALA A 13 57.68 -55.45 22.24
N VAL A 14 58.48 -55.19 23.28
CA VAL A 14 58.30 -54.00 24.13
C VAL A 14 58.53 -52.71 23.35
N VAL A 15 59.59 -52.65 22.53
CA VAL A 15 59.88 -51.49 21.66
C VAL A 15 58.76 -51.28 20.63
N PHE A 16 58.25 -52.36 20.03
CA PHE A 16 57.14 -52.29 19.09
C PHE A 16 55.86 -51.76 19.75
N LEU A 17 55.51 -52.25 20.95
CA LEU A 17 54.36 -51.75 21.71
C LEU A 17 54.54 -50.28 22.09
N MET A 18 55.73 -49.86 22.50
CA MET A 18 56.03 -48.45 22.79
C MET A 18 55.82 -47.59 21.53
N LEU A 19 56.31 -48.02 20.37
CA LEU A 19 56.10 -47.36 19.08
C LEU A 19 54.60 -47.24 18.72
N LEU A 20 53.81 -48.29 18.92
CA LEU A 20 52.36 -48.24 18.69
C LEU A 20 51.67 -47.20 19.57
N THR A 21 52.06 -47.06 20.84
CA THR A 21 51.47 -46.05 21.73
C THR A 21 51.82 -44.63 21.31
N ILE A 22 53.06 -44.40 20.85
CA ILE A 22 53.52 -43.11 20.33
C ILE A 22 52.77 -42.77 19.03
N LEU A 23 52.67 -43.72 18.11
CA LEU A 23 51.99 -43.55 16.83
C LEU A 23 50.48 -43.29 17.00
N ASN A 24 49.83 -43.95 17.96
CA ASN A 24 48.42 -43.70 18.30
C ASN A 24 48.19 -42.23 18.73
N LYS A 25 49.10 -41.67 19.53
CA LYS A 25 48.99 -40.28 19.98
C LYS A 25 49.35 -39.26 18.89
N ILE A 26 50.37 -39.52 18.09
CA ILE A 26 50.92 -38.56 17.11
C ILE A 26 50.21 -38.60 15.77
N LEU A 27 49.71 -39.76 15.32
CA LEU A 27 49.15 -39.90 13.97
C LEU A 27 47.63 -40.11 14.01
N PHE A 28 47.17 -41.12 14.74
CA PHE A 28 45.75 -41.53 14.68
C PHE A 28 44.81 -40.46 15.26
N LYS A 29 45.14 -39.92 16.43
CA LYS A 29 44.33 -38.85 17.05
C LYS A 29 44.20 -37.59 16.18
N PRO A 30 45.28 -36.96 15.71
CA PRO A 30 45.14 -35.77 14.86
C PRO A 30 44.49 -36.08 13.52
N LEU A 31 44.74 -37.25 12.92
CA LEU A 31 44.09 -37.64 11.68
C LEU A 31 42.57 -37.74 11.82
N SER A 32 42.09 -38.42 12.88
CA SER A 32 40.65 -38.51 13.16
C SER A 32 40.04 -37.16 13.52
N TYR A 33 40.77 -36.31 14.24
CA TYR A 33 40.32 -34.96 14.57
C TYR A 33 40.13 -34.08 13.32
N HIS A 34 41.09 -34.12 12.38
CA HIS A 34 40.96 -33.39 11.12
C HIS A 34 39.85 -33.93 10.21
N MET A 35 39.56 -35.24 10.25
CA MET A 35 38.38 -35.80 9.59
C MET A 35 37.08 -35.28 10.21
N GLN A 36 36.98 -35.29 11.54
CA GLN A 36 35.79 -34.81 12.25
C GLN A 36 35.53 -33.32 12.01
N ILE A 37 36.57 -32.48 12.06
CA ILE A 37 36.44 -31.05 11.75
C ILE A 37 35.87 -30.84 10.35
N ARG A 38 36.40 -31.56 9.35
CA ARG A 38 35.92 -31.41 7.96
C ARG A 38 34.45 -31.82 7.83
N ASP A 39 34.06 -32.93 8.47
CA ASP A 39 32.67 -33.38 8.45
C ASP A 39 31.74 -32.37 9.15
N GLU A 40 32.15 -31.82 10.29
CA GLU A 40 31.41 -30.79 11.03
C GLU A 40 31.30 -29.47 10.24
N GLU A 41 32.38 -29.03 9.59
CA GLU A 41 32.40 -27.84 8.75
C GLU A 41 31.44 -27.98 7.56
N ILE A 42 31.47 -29.12 6.86
CA ILE A 42 30.57 -29.39 5.72
C ILE A 42 29.11 -29.40 6.18
N GLN A 43 28.80 -30.08 7.29
CA GLN A 43 27.45 -30.13 7.84
C GLN A 43 26.95 -28.74 8.26
N SER A 44 27.82 -27.95 8.90
CA SER A 44 27.52 -26.57 9.29
C SER A 44 27.23 -25.68 8.07
N GLN A 45 28.08 -25.74 7.04
CA GLN A 45 27.90 -24.98 5.80
C GLN A 45 26.60 -25.37 5.09
N LEU A 46 26.27 -26.66 5.00
CA LEU A 46 25.01 -27.13 4.42
C LEU A 46 23.79 -26.64 5.20
N LYS A 47 23.87 -26.62 6.53
CA LYS A 47 22.78 -26.11 7.39
C LYS A 47 22.60 -24.61 7.22
N ILE A 48 23.70 -23.86 7.13
CA ILE A 48 23.67 -22.41 6.88
C ILE A 48 23.04 -22.12 5.51
N LEU A 49 23.45 -22.83 4.45
CA LEU A 49 22.89 -22.68 3.11
C LEU A 49 21.38 -22.95 3.10
N LYS A 50 20.93 -24.09 3.64
CA LYS A 50 19.49 -24.42 3.71
C LYS A 50 18.69 -23.37 4.48
N ASN A 51 19.21 -22.92 5.62
CA ASN A 51 18.55 -21.89 6.42
C ASN A 51 18.50 -20.54 5.70
N ASN A 52 19.55 -20.20 4.95
CA ASN A 52 19.58 -18.96 4.18
C ASN A 52 18.61 -19.01 3.00
N ASP A 53 18.53 -20.12 2.27
CA ASP A 53 17.56 -20.29 1.18
C ASP A 53 16.12 -20.15 1.69
N GLN A 54 15.79 -20.80 2.79
CA GLN A 54 14.48 -20.67 3.44
C GLN A 54 14.18 -19.23 3.87
N LYS A 55 15.17 -18.52 4.45
CA LYS A 55 15.02 -17.11 4.83
C LYS A 55 14.80 -16.22 3.61
N VAL A 56 15.52 -16.47 2.51
CA VAL A 56 15.37 -15.71 1.26
C VAL A 56 13.98 -15.92 0.67
N GLU A 57 13.46 -17.15 0.68
CA GLU A 57 12.09 -17.43 0.22
C GLU A 57 11.03 -16.76 1.11
N LEU A 58 11.19 -16.81 2.43
CA LEU A 58 10.30 -16.13 3.37
C LEU A 58 10.30 -14.62 3.16
N ILE A 59 11.47 -13.99 3.04
CA ILE A 59 11.59 -12.54 2.79
C ILE A 59 10.96 -12.17 1.44
N LYS A 60 11.17 -12.98 0.39
CA LYS A 60 10.52 -12.76 -0.91
C LYS A 60 9.00 -12.85 -0.81
N LYS A 61 8.48 -13.82 -0.05
CA LYS A 61 7.05 -13.97 0.19
C LYS A 61 6.48 -12.76 0.93
N GLU A 62 7.10 -12.36 2.04
CA GLU A 62 6.69 -11.18 2.82
C GLU A 62 6.73 -9.89 1.98
N ALA A 63 7.77 -9.72 1.16
CA ALA A 63 7.86 -8.57 0.26
C ALA A 63 6.73 -8.55 -0.79
N ASN A 64 6.41 -9.71 -1.38
CA ASN A 64 5.30 -9.84 -2.33
C ASN A 64 3.94 -9.58 -1.66
N ASP A 65 3.73 -10.09 -0.46
CA ASP A 65 2.50 -9.89 0.31
C ASP A 65 2.34 -8.39 0.67
N MET A 66 3.41 -7.74 1.13
CA MET A 66 3.42 -6.30 1.40
C MET A 66 3.12 -5.48 0.14
N LEU A 67 3.71 -5.85 -1.00
CA LEU A 67 3.51 -5.16 -2.27
C LEU A 67 2.09 -5.36 -2.81
N PHE A 68 1.50 -6.53 -2.60
CA PHE A 68 0.10 -6.81 -2.91
C PHE A 68 -0.83 -5.97 -2.03
N GLU A 69 -0.62 -5.93 -0.71
CA GLU A 69 -1.39 -5.08 0.19
C GLU A 69 -1.30 -3.60 -0.18
N ALA A 70 -0.09 -3.12 -0.48
CA ALA A 70 0.13 -1.73 -0.87
C ALA A 70 -0.63 -1.38 -2.16
N LYS A 71 -0.64 -2.29 -3.15
CA LYS A 71 -1.43 -2.13 -4.38
C LYS A 71 -2.93 -2.08 -4.09
N MET A 72 -3.44 -2.95 -3.22
CA MET A 72 -4.85 -2.98 -2.83
C MET A 72 -5.26 -1.70 -2.09
N LYS A 73 -4.44 -1.25 -1.12
CA LYS A 73 -4.65 0.00 -0.39
C LYS A 73 -4.63 1.21 -1.34
N SER A 74 -3.67 1.27 -2.26
CA SER A 74 -3.57 2.35 -3.26
C SER A 74 -4.80 2.38 -4.17
N LYS A 75 -5.26 1.21 -4.65
CA LYS A 75 -6.49 1.11 -5.45
C LYS A 75 -7.71 1.62 -4.67
N SER A 76 -7.86 1.17 -3.42
CA SER A 76 -8.95 1.62 -2.54
C SER A 76 -8.92 3.12 -2.29
N ILE A 77 -7.76 3.71 -2.01
CA ILE A 77 -7.60 5.16 -1.81
C ILE A 77 -8.04 5.93 -3.06
N ARG A 78 -7.60 5.49 -4.24
CA ARG A 78 -7.97 6.11 -5.51
C ARG A 78 -9.48 6.03 -5.74
N ASP A 79 -10.07 4.85 -5.53
CA ASP A 79 -11.49 4.64 -5.77
C ASP A 79 -12.34 5.49 -4.80
N VAL A 80 -11.95 5.59 -3.52
CA VAL A 80 -12.59 6.47 -2.53
C VAL A 80 -12.42 7.96 -2.90
N ALA A 81 -11.26 8.36 -3.41
CA ALA A 81 -11.02 9.73 -3.85
C ALA A 81 -11.91 10.11 -5.05
N ILE A 82 -12.05 9.20 -6.03
CA ILE A 82 -12.93 9.37 -7.18
C ILE A 82 -14.39 9.46 -6.72
N GLU A 83 -14.83 8.58 -5.83
CA GLU A 83 -16.20 8.60 -5.31
C GLU A 83 -16.50 9.91 -4.57
N LYS A 84 -15.57 10.40 -3.73
CA LYS A 84 -15.71 11.69 -3.04
C LYS A 84 -15.75 12.86 -4.02
N ALA A 85 -14.91 12.85 -5.05
CA ALA A 85 -14.92 13.88 -6.10
C ALA A 85 -16.26 13.90 -6.85
N ASN A 86 -16.77 12.74 -7.24
CA ASN A 86 -18.07 12.60 -7.91
C ASN A 86 -19.22 13.07 -7.00
N LYS A 87 -19.23 12.67 -5.72
CA LYS A 87 -20.22 13.15 -4.75
C LYS A 87 -20.20 14.67 -4.59
N LYS A 88 -19.00 15.27 -4.52
CA LYS A 88 -18.85 16.72 -4.43
C LYS A 88 -19.32 17.44 -5.70
N ALA A 89 -18.97 16.92 -6.87
CA ALA A 89 -19.42 17.46 -8.15
C ALA A 89 -20.95 17.41 -8.28
N ASN A 90 -21.56 16.26 -7.98
CA ASN A 90 -23.01 16.10 -8.01
C ASN A 90 -23.71 17.03 -7.02
N LYS A 91 -23.15 17.20 -5.81
CA LYS A 91 -23.69 18.14 -4.82
C LYS A 91 -23.63 19.59 -5.32
N LEU A 92 -22.52 20.00 -5.92
CA LEU A 92 -22.37 21.34 -6.50
C LEU A 92 -23.35 21.58 -7.63
N ILE A 93 -23.48 20.63 -8.57
CA ILE A 93 -24.42 20.72 -9.69
C ILE A 93 -25.86 20.78 -9.18
N SER A 94 -26.22 19.94 -8.20
CA SER A 94 -27.55 19.93 -7.61
C SER A 94 -27.87 21.24 -6.89
N SER A 95 -26.91 21.80 -6.15
CA SER A 95 -27.06 23.08 -5.47
C SER A 95 -27.23 24.22 -6.48
N ALA A 96 -26.36 24.28 -7.50
CA ALA A 96 -26.43 25.30 -8.53
C ALA A 96 -27.78 25.27 -9.28
N LYS A 97 -28.29 24.07 -9.60
CA LYS A 97 -29.61 23.92 -10.20
C LYS A 97 -30.75 24.36 -9.28
N ALA A 98 -30.66 24.05 -7.99
CA ALA A 98 -31.67 24.49 -7.02
C ALA A 98 -31.67 26.01 -6.86
N ASP A 99 -30.48 26.62 -6.78
CA ASP A 99 -30.32 28.08 -6.70
C ASP A 99 -30.82 28.76 -7.98
N GLU A 100 -30.53 28.20 -9.16
CA GLU A 100 -31.02 28.71 -10.44
C GLU A 100 -32.54 28.65 -10.53
N ASN A 101 -33.16 27.52 -10.18
CA ASN A 101 -34.62 27.40 -10.14
C ASN A 101 -35.24 28.41 -9.15
N SER A 102 -34.66 28.57 -7.96
CA SER A 102 -35.14 29.56 -6.99
C SER A 102 -35.07 30.99 -7.55
N ARG A 103 -33.97 31.35 -8.22
CA ARG A 103 -33.83 32.65 -8.88
C ARG A 103 -34.83 32.84 -10.01
N TYR A 104 -35.12 31.78 -10.76
CA TYR A 104 -36.11 31.79 -11.83
C TYR A 104 -37.54 32.02 -11.30
N GLU A 105 -37.94 31.34 -10.23
CA GLU A 105 -39.23 31.56 -9.55
C GLU A 105 -39.36 33.00 -9.05
N VAL A 106 -38.31 33.54 -8.41
CA VAL A 106 -38.29 34.95 -7.96
C VAL A 106 -38.40 35.90 -9.14
N PHE A 107 -37.74 35.61 -10.25
CA PHE A 107 -37.83 36.41 -11.47
C PHE A 107 -39.26 36.42 -12.04
N LEU A 108 -39.93 35.26 -12.12
CA LEU A 108 -41.31 35.17 -12.59
C LEU A 108 -42.28 35.96 -11.69
N SER A 109 -42.16 35.81 -10.38
CA SER A 109 -42.97 36.58 -9.42
C SER A 109 -42.74 38.10 -9.56
N THR A 110 -41.48 38.51 -9.73
CA THR A 110 -41.13 39.91 -9.93
C THR A 110 -41.71 40.45 -11.24
N LEU A 111 -41.68 39.63 -12.30
CA LEU A 111 -42.23 39.99 -13.61
C LEU A 111 -43.74 40.20 -13.53
N GLU A 112 -44.49 39.31 -12.86
CA GLU A 112 -45.93 39.48 -12.63
C GLU A 112 -46.24 40.79 -11.90
N VAL A 113 -45.50 41.09 -10.83
CA VAL A 113 -45.66 42.34 -10.06
C VAL A 113 -45.38 43.56 -10.95
N GLN A 114 -44.36 43.51 -11.80
CA GLN A 114 -44.05 44.59 -12.75
C GLN A 114 -45.14 44.75 -13.81
N MET A 115 -45.66 43.66 -14.36
CA MET A 115 -46.77 43.71 -15.34
C MET A 115 -48.04 44.31 -14.71
N GLN A 116 -48.38 43.91 -13.49
CA GLN A 116 -49.51 44.51 -12.77
C GLN A 116 -49.31 46.00 -12.54
N LYS A 117 -48.13 46.41 -12.05
CA LYS A 117 -47.80 47.83 -11.85
C LYS A 117 -47.91 48.64 -13.14
N LEU A 118 -47.37 48.12 -14.25
CA LEU A 118 -47.45 48.76 -15.56
C LEU A 118 -48.91 48.89 -16.03
N HIS A 119 -49.71 47.85 -15.84
CA HIS A 119 -51.13 47.89 -16.20
C HIS A 119 -51.89 48.95 -15.39
N TYR A 120 -51.63 49.05 -14.08
CA TYR A 120 -52.23 50.09 -13.25
C TYR A 120 -51.76 51.49 -13.66
N SER A 121 -50.47 51.69 -13.94
CA SER A 121 -49.97 53.02 -14.35
C SER A 121 -50.56 53.48 -15.68
N LEU A 122 -50.68 52.57 -16.67
CA LEU A 122 -51.31 52.88 -17.96
C LEU A 122 -52.80 53.22 -17.80
N LYS A 123 -53.50 52.53 -16.89
CA LYS A 123 -54.90 52.81 -16.60
C LYS A 123 -55.08 54.19 -15.96
N ASP A 124 -54.23 54.52 -14.99
CA ASP A 124 -54.22 55.82 -14.31
C ASP A 124 -53.88 56.96 -15.28
N GLU A 125 -52.86 56.77 -16.12
CA GLU A 125 -52.46 57.75 -17.14
C GLU A 125 -53.61 58.04 -18.11
N ARG A 126 -54.27 57.00 -18.62
CA ARG A 126 -55.47 57.13 -19.46
C ARG A 126 -56.60 57.86 -18.73
N GLU A 127 -56.87 57.57 -17.46
CA GLU A 127 -57.91 58.28 -16.70
C GLU A 127 -57.57 59.76 -16.49
N ASN A 128 -56.29 60.08 -16.32
CA ASN A 128 -55.82 61.45 -16.19
C ASN A 128 -55.94 62.22 -17.52
N ASP A 129 -55.59 61.58 -18.64
CA ASP A 129 -55.78 62.12 -19.98
C ASP A 129 -57.25 62.41 -20.28
N LEU A 130 -58.16 61.48 -19.92
CA LEU A 130 -59.61 61.69 -20.08
C LEU A 130 -60.12 62.88 -19.25
N LYS A 131 -59.62 63.06 -18.02
CA LYS A 131 -59.96 64.24 -17.19
C LYS A 131 -59.47 65.54 -17.84
N GLN A 132 -58.25 65.56 -18.37
CA GLN A 132 -57.70 66.74 -19.04
C GLN A 132 -58.48 67.08 -20.32
N ILE A 133 -58.87 66.07 -21.11
CA ILE A 133 -59.69 66.28 -22.32
C ILE A 133 -61.04 66.89 -21.93
N ASN A 134 -61.73 66.33 -20.94
CA ASN A 134 -63.03 66.86 -20.49
C ASN A 134 -62.93 68.29 -19.94
N GLN A 135 -61.86 68.61 -19.20
CA GLN A 135 -61.64 69.98 -18.75
C GLN A 135 -61.48 70.95 -19.93
N LYS A 136 -60.71 70.58 -20.95
CA LYS A 136 -60.54 71.42 -22.16
C LYS A 136 -61.82 71.58 -22.98
N VAL A 137 -62.64 70.53 -23.08
CA VAL A 137 -63.92 70.57 -23.81
C VAL A 137 -64.97 71.43 -23.08
N THR A 138 -64.94 71.47 -21.75
CA THR A 138 -65.91 72.24 -20.93
C THR A 138 -65.51 73.71 -20.77
N SER A 139 -64.27 74.07 -21.08
CA SER A 139 -63.76 75.45 -21.08
C SER A 139 -63.98 76.22 -22.40
N ILE A 140 -64.69 75.62 -23.37
CA ILE A 140 -65.13 76.22 -24.65
C ILE A 140 -66.63 76.46 -24.56
#